data_AF-A0A1W1UDR3-F1
#
_entry.id   AF-A0A1W1UDR3-F1
#
_cell.length_a   1.000
_cell.length_b   1.000
_cell.length_c   1.000
_cell.angle_alpha   90.00
_cell.angle_beta   90.00
_cell.angle_gamma   90.00
#
_symmetry.space_group_name_H-M   'P 1'
#
loop_
_entity.id
_entity.type
_entity.pdbx_description
1 polymer ?
#
loop_
_entity_poly.entity_id
_entity_poly.type
_entity_poly.pdbx_seq_one_letter_code
_entity_poly.pdbx_strand_id
1 'polypeptide(L)'
;MSERESKQGAAGKAFKTARFHVQTGPQELFDRVRLRMRGRRTLKYRSAHLRRQLTARGVPTDLLQDFGADAWDPVMAEVRTDTGKFVRTTWTCEVDGRRWWVVIGFGDTVEQVLSGKEVGPEDAVTEGPLYRFVREVNGALMDEED
;
A
#
# COMPACT_ATOMS: atom_id res chain seq x y z
N MET A 1 18.82 -2.37 26.21
CA MET A 1 17.93 -1.45 25.44
C MET A 1 17.19 -2.30 24.44
N SER A 2 15.86 -2.34 24.55
CA SER A 2 15.02 -3.42 24.01
C SER A 2 14.58 -3.12 22.59
N GLU A 3 15.02 -3.96 21.64
CA GLU A 3 14.43 -4.09 20.31
C GLU A 3 12.98 -4.56 20.45
N ARG A 4 12.04 -3.87 19.80
CA ARG A 4 10.64 -4.29 19.71
C ARG A 4 10.44 -5.02 18.39
N GLU A 5 10.54 -6.34 18.44
CA GLU A 5 10.09 -7.24 17.39
C GLU A 5 8.57 -7.09 17.18
N SER A 6 8.17 -6.69 15.98
CA SER A 6 6.76 -6.71 15.56
C SER A 6 6.41 -8.10 15.04
N LYS A 7 5.53 -8.80 15.76
CA LYS A 7 5.13 -10.19 15.46
C LYS A 7 4.36 -10.32 14.15
N GLN A 8 4.90 -11.18 13.29
CA GLN A 8 4.37 -11.66 12.01
C GLN A 8 3.12 -12.53 12.19
N GLY A 9 2.19 -12.46 11.23
CA GLY A 9 1.16 -13.47 11.00
C GLY A 9 1.50 -14.30 9.75
N ALA A 10 1.31 -15.62 9.86
CA ALA A 10 1.39 -16.67 8.84
C ALA A 10 2.73 -16.81 8.06
N ALA A 11 3.45 -17.91 8.33
CA ALA A 11 4.75 -18.26 7.74
C ALA A 11 4.65 -18.65 6.25
N GLY A 12 4.65 -17.66 5.37
CA GLY A 12 5.17 -17.79 4.01
C GLY A 12 6.68 -17.51 4.00
N LYS A 13 7.42 -18.05 3.03
CA LYS A 13 8.85 -17.78 2.85
C LYS A 13 9.12 -16.27 2.95
N ALA A 14 9.92 -15.84 3.92
CA ALA A 14 10.22 -14.42 4.11
C ALA A 14 10.86 -13.88 2.83
N PHE A 15 10.21 -12.91 2.19
CA PHE A 15 10.71 -12.25 1.00
C PHE A 15 11.20 -10.84 1.38
N LYS A 16 12.24 -10.37 0.68
CA LYS A 16 12.72 -9.00 0.83
C LYS A 16 11.81 -8.07 0.04
N THR A 17 11.47 -6.93 0.63
CA THR A 17 10.72 -5.87 -0.03
C THR A 17 11.53 -4.58 -0.10
N ALA A 18 11.19 -3.73 -1.06
CA ALA A 18 11.64 -2.36 -1.15
C ALA A 18 10.43 -1.45 -1.35
N ARG A 19 10.53 -0.20 -0.89
CA ARG A 19 9.48 0.81 -1.02
C ARG A 19 9.71 1.65 -2.26
N PHE A 20 8.61 1.98 -2.92
CA PHE A 20 8.55 2.94 -4.01
C PHE A 20 7.48 3.98 -3.68
N HIS A 21 7.74 5.24 -4.00
CA HIS A 21 6.82 6.36 -3.78
C HIS A 21 6.34 6.91 -5.12
N VAL A 22 5.08 7.33 -5.21
CA VAL A 22 4.45 7.72 -6.49
C VAL A 22 5.14 8.88 -7.20
N GLN A 23 5.78 9.78 -6.44
CA GLN A 23 6.49 10.93 -6.99
C GLN A 23 7.87 10.61 -7.56
N THR A 24 8.50 9.50 -7.13
CA THR A 24 9.91 9.21 -7.44
C THR A 24 10.14 7.80 -7.97
N GLY A 25 9.15 6.93 -7.88
CA GLY A 25 9.19 5.55 -8.36
C GLY A 25 8.79 5.41 -9.83
N PRO A 26 8.94 4.20 -10.41
CA PRO A 26 8.54 3.94 -11.79
C PRO A 26 7.04 4.16 -11.99
N GLN A 27 6.67 4.92 -13.02
CA GLN A 27 5.26 5.18 -13.34
C GLN A 27 4.51 3.87 -13.62
N GLU A 28 5.15 2.95 -14.33
CA GLU A 28 4.61 1.63 -14.72
C GLU A 28 4.17 0.80 -13.49
N LEU A 29 4.86 0.95 -12.36
CA LEU A 29 4.44 0.31 -11.11
C LEU A 29 3.10 0.88 -10.60
N PHE A 30 2.96 2.20 -10.60
CA PHE A 30 1.77 2.85 -10.05
C PHE A 30 0.56 2.76 -10.98
N ASP A 31 0.78 2.74 -12.29
CA ASP A 31 -0.26 2.46 -13.28
C ASP A 31 -0.81 1.05 -13.06
N ARG A 32 0.07 0.07 -12.83
CA ARG A 32 -0.36 -1.28 -12.48
C ARG A 32 -1.06 -1.39 -11.14
N VAL A 33 -0.60 -0.65 -10.12
CA VAL A 33 -1.31 -0.57 -8.83
C VAL A 33 -2.73 -0.07 -9.07
N ARG A 34 -2.93 0.99 -9.86
CA ARG A 34 -4.27 1.48 -10.21
C ARG A 34 -5.09 0.45 -10.98
N LEU A 35 -4.51 -0.22 -11.98
CA LEU A 35 -5.21 -1.25 -12.75
C LEU A 35 -5.70 -2.39 -11.85
N ARG A 36 -4.82 -2.95 -11.02
CA ARG A 36 -5.14 -4.05 -10.10
C ARG A 36 -6.11 -3.65 -9.00
N MET A 37 -6.05 -2.40 -8.56
CA MET A 37 -6.92 -1.86 -7.52
C MET A 37 -8.20 -1.23 -8.08
N ARG A 38 -8.40 -1.21 -9.40
CA ARG A 38 -9.56 -0.58 -10.07
C ARG A 38 -10.89 -1.05 -9.49
N GLY A 39 -11.86 -0.15 -9.54
CA GLY A 39 -13.24 -0.38 -9.11
C GLY A 39 -13.44 -0.16 -7.61
N ARG A 40 -14.69 -0.36 -7.18
CA ARG A 40 -15.07 -0.30 -5.77
C ARG A 40 -14.85 -1.65 -5.10
N ARG A 41 -14.39 -1.63 -3.86
CA ARG A 41 -14.22 -2.83 -3.05
C ARG A 41 -14.35 -2.53 -1.57
N THR A 42 -14.82 -3.51 -0.82
CA THR A 42 -14.91 -3.43 0.64
C THR A 42 -13.62 -3.95 1.25
N LEU A 43 -12.85 -3.06 1.88
CA LEU A 43 -11.63 -3.46 2.59
C LEU A 43 -11.97 -4.29 3.84
N LYS A 44 -11.03 -5.12 4.27
CA LYS A 44 -11.15 -5.95 5.48
C LYS A 44 -10.13 -5.54 6.50
N TYR A 45 -10.56 -5.20 7.72
CA TYR A 45 -9.59 -4.96 8.79
C TYR A 45 -8.93 -6.28 9.20
N ARG A 46 -7.59 -6.30 9.25
CA ARG A 46 -6.80 -7.50 9.61
C ARG A 46 -7.29 -8.20 10.88
N SER A 47 -7.81 -7.43 11.85
CA SER A 47 -8.43 -7.99 13.04
C SER A 47 -9.50 -7.06 13.62
N ALA A 48 -10.44 -7.63 14.36
CA ALA A 48 -11.40 -6.86 15.16
C ALA A 48 -10.73 -6.00 16.24
N HIS A 49 -9.53 -6.40 16.71
CA HIS A 49 -8.75 -5.60 17.64
C HIS A 49 -8.23 -4.31 16.97
N LEU A 50 -7.64 -4.43 15.77
CA LEU A 50 -7.19 -3.28 14.98
C LEU A 50 -8.35 -2.31 14.71
N ARG A 51 -9.49 -2.82 14.23
CA ARG A 51 -10.67 -1.98 13.96
C ARG A 51 -11.10 -1.21 15.22
N ARG A 52 -11.24 -1.90 16.36
CA ARG A 52 -11.59 -1.25 17.63
C ARG A 52 -10.59 -0.18 18.07
N GLN A 53 -9.29 -0.44 17.92
CA GLN A 53 -8.26 0.56 18.23
C GLN A 53 -8.34 1.79 17.32
N LEU A 54 -8.65 1.61 16.04
CA LEU A 54 -8.81 2.71 15.09
C LEU A 54 -10.08 3.51 15.40
N THR A 55 -11.21 2.87 15.61
CA THR A 55 -12.46 3.53 15.99
C THR A 55 -12.31 4.34 17.28
N ALA A 56 -11.63 3.78 18.30
CA ALA A 56 -11.36 4.49 19.55
C ALA A 56 -10.48 5.74 19.38
N ARG A 57 -9.74 5.85 18.27
CA ARG A 57 -8.93 7.03 17.90
C ARG A 57 -9.67 8.00 16.99
N GLY A 58 -10.97 7.79 16.77
CA GLY A 58 -11.79 8.61 15.87
C GLY A 58 -11.49 8.39 14.39
N VAL A 59 -10.92 7.24 14.01
CA VAL A 59 -10.78 6.88 12.60
C VAL A 59 -12.14 6.46 12.06
N PRO A 60 -12.61 7.03 10.92
CA PRO A 60 -13.90 6.70 10.33
C PRO A 60 -13.83 5.35 9.61
N THR A 61 -13.74 4.27 10.38
CA THR A 61 -13.40 2.94 9.85
C THR A 61 -14.40 2.43 8.83
N ASP A 62 -15.66 2.81 8.91
CA ASP A 62 -16.71 2.34 8.00
C ASP A 62 -16.62 3.06 6.65
N LEU A 63 -16.29 4.36 6.66
CA LEU A 63 -16.06 5.15 5.46
C LEU A 63 -14.77 4.72 4.75
N LEU A 64 -13.69 4.49 5.49
CA LEU A 64 -12.44 3.97 4.93
C LEU A 64 -12.55 2.52 4.43
N GLN A 65 -13.62 1.81 4.79
CA GLN A 65 -13.86 0.46 4.30
C GLN A 65 -14.41 0.44 2.87
N ASP A 66 -15.14 1.48 2.46
CA ASP A 66 -15.65 1.65 1.09
C ASP A 66 -14.57 2.25 0.19
N PHE A 67 -13.60 1.41 -0.18
CA PHE A 67 -12.52 1.83 -1.07
C PHE A 67 -13.03 1.99 -2.50
N GLY A 68 -12.60 3.07 -3.15
CA GLY A 68 -12.76 3.26 -4.58
C GLY A 68 -11.50 3.88 -5.18
N ALA A 69 -10.87 3.17 -6.12
CA ALA A 69 -9.63 3.64 -6.76
C ALA A 69 -9.79 4.98 -7.52
N ASP A 70 -11.01 5.38 -7.86
CA ASP A 70 -11.29 6.66 -8.54
C ASP A 70 -11.32 7.85 -7.57
N ALA A 71 -11.48 7.60 -6.27
CA ALA A 71 -11.59 8.63 -5.23
C ALA A 71 -10.40 8.63 -4.25
N TRP A 72 -9.43 7.75 -4.48
CA TRP A 72 -8.27 7.54 -3.63
C TRP A 72 -7.01 7.61 -4.48
N ASP A 73 -5.94 8.18 -3.93
CA ASP A 73 -4.67 8.30 -4.62
C ASP A 73 -3.64 7.30 -4.07
N PRO A 74 -2.93 6.54 -4.92
CA PRO A 74 -1.82 5.72 -4.46
C PRO A 74 -0.64 6.64 -4.09
N VAL A 75 -0.02 6.36 -2.94
CA VAL A 75 1.12 7.11 -2.41
C VAL A 75 2.39 6.27 -2.47
N MET A 76 2.30 5.00 -2.05
CA MET A 76 3.45 4.09 -2.04
C MET A 76 3.07 2.66 -2.42
N ALA A 77 4.07 1.91 -2.87
CA ALA A 77 4.00 0.47 -3.04
C ALA A 77 5.22 -0.20 -2.40
N GLU A 78 4.99 -1.27 -1.64
CA GLU A 78 6.04 -2.21 -1.25
C GLU A 78 6.12 -3.34 -2.27
N VAL A 79 7.31 -3.53 -2.81
CA VAL A 79 7.57 -4.44 -3.92
C VAL A 79 8.54 -5.52 -3.50
N ARG A 80 8.23 -6.76 -3.86
CA ARG A 80 9.12 -7.90 -3.69
C ARG A 80 10.34 -7.76 -4.60
N THR A 81 11.53 -7.72 -4.02
CA THR A 81 12.77 -7.46 -4.79
C THR A 81 13.17 -8.61 -5.70
N ASP A 82 12.63 -9.81 -5.48
CA ASP A 82 12.89 -11.02 -6.27
C ASP A 82 11.96 -11.16 -7.49
N THR A 83 10.79 -10.50 -7.47
CA THR A 83 9.77 -10.67 -8.51
C THR A 83 9.31 -9.36 -9.15
N GLY A 84 9.63 -8.20 -8.56
CA GLY A 84 9.17 -6.90 -9.04
C GLY A 84 7.68 -6.63 -8.82
N LYS A 85 6.95 -7.55 -8.18
CA LYS A 85 5.50 -7.44 -7.92
C LYS A 85 5.23 -6.75 -6.58
N PHE A 86 4.27 -5.83 -6.55
CA PHE A 86 3.83 -5.21 -5.30
C PHE A 86 3.07 -6.20 -4.43
N VAL A 87 3.22 -6.06 -3.11
CA VAL A 87 2.57 -6.91 -2.09
C VAL A 87 1.73 -6.10 -1.10
N ARG A 88 1.98 -4.79 -1.02
CA ARG A 88 1.26 -3.84 -0.18
C ARG A 88 1.29 -2.48 -0.85
N THR A 89 0.23 -1.71 -0.67
CA THR A 89 0.12 -0.35 -1.19
C THR A 89 -0.38 0.58 -0.10
N THR A 90 0.08 1.83 -0.11
CA THR A 90 -0.44 2.89 0.73
C THR A 90 -1.25 3.82 -0.15
N TRP A 91 -2.49 4.08 0.23
CA TRP A 91 -3.39 4.98 -0.46
C TRP A 91 -3.79 6.13 0.45
N THR A 92 -4.14 7.27 -0.14
CA THR A 92 -4.69 8.41 0.60
C THR A 92 -6.05 8.80 0.08
N CYS A 93 -6.89 9.29 0.98
CA CYS A 93 -8.19 9.87 0.69
C CYS A 93 -8.51 10.95 1.72
N GLU A 94 -9.49 11.79 1.39
CA GLU A 94 -10.07 12.75 2.33
C GLU A 94 -11.44 12.28 2.77
N VAL A 95 -11.66 12.23 4.09
CA VAL A 95 -12.94 11.88 4.71
C VAL A 95 -13.20 12.90 5.81
N ASP A 96 -14.38 13.54 5.76
CA ASP A 96 -14.81 14.57 6.70
C ASP A 96 -13.77 15.70 6.90
N GLY A 97 -13.17 16.17 5.80
CA GLY A 97 -12.16 17.24 5.82
C GLY A 97 -10.80 16.83 6.41
N ARG A 98 -10.58 15.53 6.64
CA ARG A 98 -9.31 15.00 7.15
C ARG A 98 -8.71 14.01 6.15
N ARG A 99 -7.41 14.19 5.89
CA ARG A 99 -6.62 13.24 5.08
C ARG A 99 -6.23 12.01 5.89
N TRP A 100 -6.45 10.85 5.30
CA TRP A 100 -6.09 9.54 5.83
C TRP A 100 -5.11 8.84 4.90
N TRP A 101 -4.22 8.02 5.47
CA TRP A 101 -3.38 7.10 4.72
C TRP A 101 -3.69 5.69 5.17
N VAL A 102 -4.01 4.81 4.23
CA VAL A 102 -4.43 3.44 4.49
C VAL A 102 -3.46 2.50 3.81
N VAL A 103 -2.87 1.62 4.61
CA VAL A 103 -1.99 0.57 4.14
C VAL A 103 -2.82 -0.68 3.86
N ILE A 104 -2.88 -1.05 2.59
CA ILE A 104 -3.65 -2.19 2.06
C ILE A 104 -2.68 -3.29 1.67
N GLY A 105 -2.78 -4.43 2.36
CA GLY A 105 -2.06 -5.66 2.07
C GLY A 105 -2.88 -6.63 1.23
N PHE A 106 -2.48 -7.90 1.26
CA PHE A 106 -3.10 -8.98 0.49
C PHE A 106 -4.61 -9.13 0.77
N GLY A 107 -5.40 -9.41 -0.28
CA GLY A 107 -6.82 -9.70 -0.17
C GLY A 107 -7.67 -8.52 0.35
N ASP A 108 -7.30 -7.31 -0.04
CA ASP A 108 -7.95 -6.05 0.36
C ASP A 108 -7.93 -5.81 1.87
N THR A 109 -6.86 -6.26 2.54
CA THR A 109 -6.74 -6.18 4.00
C THR A 109 -6.14 -4.85 4.45
N VAL A 110 -6.85 -4.08 5.27
CA VAL A 110 -6.30 -2.93 5.99
C VAL A 110 -5.36 -3.42 7.07
N GLU A 111 -4.08 -3.10 6.92
CA GLU A 111 -3.02 -3.43 7.86
C GLU A 111 -2.71 -2.27 8.81
N GLN A 112 -2.85 -1.03 8.34
CA GLN A 112 -2.58 0.18 9.11
C GLN A 112 -3.38 1.37 8.56
N VAL A 113 -3.75 2.29 9.45
CA VAL A 113 -4.29 3.61 9.10
C VAL A 113 -3.50 4.67 9.84
N LEU A 114 -3.07 5.71 9.11
CA LEU A 114 -2.32 6.85 9.61
C LEU A 114 -3.10 8.14 9.36
N SER A 115 -2.82 9.16 10.15
CA SER A 115 -3.44 10.49 10.02
C SER A 115 -2.43 11.57 10.40
N GLY A 116 -2.55 12.74 9.79
CA GLY A 116 -1.80 13.95 10.16
C GLY A 116 -0.34 14.02 9.68
N LYS A 117 0.35 12.90 9.47
CA LYS A 117 1.70 12.89 8.87
C LYS A 117 1.63 12.36 7.43
N GLU A 118 2.05 13.19 6.49
CA GLU A 118 2.27 12.77 5.11
C GLU A 118 3.31 11.65 5.05
N VAL A 119 3.02 10.65 4.23
CA VAL A 119 3.94 9.54 4.00
C VAL A 119 4.78 9.92 2.78
N GLY A 120 5.97 10.44 3.04
CA GLY A 120 6.88 10.93 2.00
C GLY A 120 7.73 9.84 1.37
N PRO A 121 8.63 10.22 0.45
CA PRO A 121 9.53 9.30 -0.25
C PRO A 121 10.73 8.87 0.61
N GLU A 122 10.71 9.08 1.94
CA GLU A 122 11.83 8.67 2.79
C GLU A 122 12.03 7.15 2.69
N ASP A 123 13.28 6.73 2.48
CA ASP A 123 13.68 5.33 2.24
C ASP A 123 13.09 4.68 0.97
N ALA A 124 12.44 5.45 0.08
CA ALA A 124 11.96 4.94 -1.19
C ALA A 124 13.11 4.79 -2.21
N VAL A 125 13.03 3.72 -3.02
CA VAL A 125 13.94 3.53 -4.15
C VAL A 125 13.57 4.51 -5.25
N THR A 126 14.53 5.35 -5.63
CA THR A 126 14.35 6.40 -6.65
C THR A 126 15.12 6.12 -7.95
N GLU A 127 16.11 5.21 -7.92
CA GLU A 127 16.96 4.90 -9.07
C GLU A 127 17.68 3.55 -8.92
N GLY A 128 18.52 3.21 -9.90
CA GLY A 128 19.42 2.06 -9.85
C GLY A 128 18.85 0.75 -10.46
N PRO A 129 19.53 -0.39 -10.27
CA PRO A 129 19.15 -1.66 -10.89
C PRO A 129 17.77 -2.16 -10.46
N LEU A 130 17.44 -2.04 -9.17
CA LEU A 130 16.15 -2.46 -8.65
C LEU A 130 14.99 -1.61 -9.21
N TYR A 131 15.21 -0.30 -9.36
CA TYR A 131 14.24 0.59 -10.00
C TYR A 131 13.94 0.14 -11.44
N ARG A 132 14.98 -0.08 -12.25
CA ARG A 132 14.84 -0.53 -13.64
C ARG A 132 14.15 -1.88 -13.75
N PHE A 133 14.55 -2.83 -12.90
CA PHE A 133 13.90 -4.14 -12.83
C PHE A 133 12.40 -4.04 -12.52
N VAL A 134 12.01 -3.25 -11.53
CA VAL A 134 10.60 -3.04 -11.17
C VAL A 134 9.84 -2.34 -12.30
N ARG A 135 10.45 -1.36 -12.95
CA ARG A 135 9.90 -0.69 -14.12
C ARG A 135 9.58 -1.69 -15.24
N GLU A 136 10.58 -2.46 -15.67
CA GLU A 136 10.46 -3.43 -16.77
C GLU A 136 9.41 -4.50 -16.48
N VAL A 137 9.44 -5.08 -15.28
CA VAL A 137 8.48 -6.11 -14.87
C VAL A 137 7.05 -5.59 -14.88
N ASN A 138 6.81 -4.39 -14.32
CA ASN A 138 5.44 -3.88 -14.24
C ASN A 138 4.95 -3.34 -15.59
N GLY A 139 5.84 -2.83 -16.45
CA GLY A 139 5.50 -2.52 -17.84
C GLY A 139 5.06 -3.75 -18.62
N ALA A 140 5.85 -4.83 -18.61
CA ALA A 140 5.49 -6.07 -19.29
C ALA A 140 4.19 -6.68 -18.75
N LEU A 141 3.95 -6.60 -17.44
CA LEU A 141 2.71 -7.09 -16.82
C LEU A 141 1.50 -6.22 -17.10
N MET A 142 1.68 -4.95 -17.48
CA MET A 142 0.58 -4.11 -17.99
C MET A 142 0.22 -4.54 -19.41
N ASP A 143 1.21 -4.76 -20.28
CA ASP A 143 0.99 -5.20 -21.66
C ASP A 143 0.30 -6.58 -21.77
N GLU A 144 0.48 -7.46 -20.77
CA GLU A 144 -0.20 -8.76 -20.68
C GLU A 144 -1.64 -8.65 -20.13
N GLU A 145 -1.98 -7.56 -19.44
CA GLU A 145 -3.27 -7.35 -18.76
C GLU A 145 -4.27 -6.50 -19.59
N ASP A 146 -3.83 -5.95 -20.73
CA ASP A 146 -4.63 -5.25 -21.76
C ASP A 146 -5.30 -6.21 -22.78
#